data_AF-A0A2M8KVR1-F1
#
_entry.id   AF-A0A2M8KVR1-F1
#
_cell.length_a   1.000
_cell.length_b   1.000
_cell.length_c   1.000
_cell.angle_alpha   90.00
_cell.angle_beta   90.00
_cell.angle_gamma   90.00
#
_symmetry.space_group_name_H-M   'P 1'
#
loop_
_entity.id
_entity.type
_entity.pdbx_description
1 polymer ?
#
loop_
_entity_poly.entity_id
_entity_poly.type
_entity_poly.pdbx_seq_one_letter_code
_entity_poly.pdbx_strand_id
1 'polypeptide(L)'
;MTLSDLAYKARIAIKVGGVFFVAIVLVYGIIAFIFMQVGNKTTEAEPQNLNIAFANVPPVSIEQALDLDGAQYTYLLNTIDNDYPVTTSAAQVFFVPVKNVTLSYTKQADAIAQEFGFDIDAVRPQRLNEGEVIYGDETKTLEVDIRNFNYTFTVKSSPMLQELVEATPSADVVSLEDSWKSIAQNIFLQSPGGNDVLSGATINVVYVSYDLSYGNYTPIDDQTQPQAVRIDFFKKDDLLPIVSPYFFTSQNYAILAPLTSDATVVQAQIKTYPKLLAGAGMYPLI
;
A
#
# COMPACT_ATOMS: atom_id res chain seq x y z
N MET A 1 60.67 -39.51 20.27
CA MET A 1 59.44 -39.80 19.50
C MET A 1 59.86 -40.19 18.09
N THR A 2 59.47 -41.37 17.61
CA THR A 2 59.72 -41.77 16.22
C THR A 2 58.63 -41.15 15.33
N LEU A 3 58.94 -40.86 14.06
CA LEU A 3 57.97 -40.29 13.09
C LEU A 3 56.66 -41.10 13.01
N SER A 4 56.72 -42.40 13.30
CA SER A 4 55.57 -43.31 13.34
C SER A 4 54.61 -43.02 14.51
N ASP A 5 55.13 -42.71 15.71
CA ASP A 5 54.31 -42.41 16.90
C ASP A 5 53.61 -41.04 16.78
N LEU A 6 54.26 -40.07 16.13
CA LEU A 6 53.65 -38.78 15.82
C LEU A 6 52.49 -38.93 14.83
N ALA A 7 52.68 -39.71 13.75
CA ALA A 7 51.64 -39.96 12.76
C ALA A 7 50.42 -40.70 13.36
N TYR A 8 50.67 -41.66 14.26
CA TYR A 8 49.61 -42.37 14.97
C TYR A 8 48.79 -41.42 15.87
N LYS A 9 49.47 -40.59 16.67
CA LYS A 9 48.82 -39.59 17.55
C LYS A 9 48.06 -38.53 16.75
N ALA A 10 48.62 -38.06 15.64
CA ALA A 10 47.95 -37.10 14.76
C ALA A 10 46.66 -37.68 14.14
N ARG A 11 46.67 -38.95 13.73
CA ARG A 11 45.49 -39.62 13.16
C ARG A 11 44.36 -39.76 14.17
N ILE A 12 44.69 -40.04 15.44
CA ILE A 12 43.70 -40.10 16.53
C ILE A 12 43.19 -38.69 16.83
N ALA A 13 44.07 -37.70 16.92
CA ALA A 13 43.69 -36.30 17.18
C ALA A 13 42.75 -35.75 16.10
N ILE A 14 42.97 -36.07 14.82
CA ILE A 14 42.07 -35.67 13.72
C ILE A 14 40.71 -36.34 13.85
N LYS A 15 40.65 -37.63 14.19
CA LYS A 15 39.37 -38.34 14.39
C LYS A 15 38.58 -37.77 15.59
N VAL A 16 39.26 -37.55 16.71
CA VAL A 16 38.65 -36.98 17.92
C VAL A 16 38.23 -35.53 17.69
N GLY A 17 39.09 -34.73 17.05
CA GLY A 17 38.80 -33.35 16.68
C GLY A 17 37.63 -33.22 15.69
N GLY A 18 37.54 -34.14 14.72
CA GLY A 18 36.41 -34.19 13.79
C GLY A 18 35.08 -34.47 14.49
N VAL A 19 35.04 -35.45 15.41
CA VAL A 19 33.85 -35.75 16.21
C VAL A 19 33.48 -34.57 17.12
N PHE A 20 34.48 -33.93 17.74
CA PHE A 20 34.27 -32.75 18.58
C PHE A 20 33.71 -31.56 17.80
N PHE A 21 34.20 -31.32 16.58
CA PHE A 21 33.70 -30.26 15.71
C PHE A 21 32.23 -30.49 15.32
N VAL A 22 31.86 -31.73 14.97
CA VAL A 22 30.45 -32.09 14.67
C VAL A 22 29.56 -31.85 15.89
N ALA A 23 30.02 -32.18 17.09
CA ALA A 23 29.28 -31.93 18.33
C ALA A 23 29.04 -30.42 18.56
N ILE A 24 30.05 -29.56 18.31
CA ILE A 24 29.89 -28.09 18.42
C ILE A 24 28.85 -27.57 17.43
N VAL A 25 28.89 -28.02 16.17
CA VAL A 25 27.94 -27.58 15.14
C VAL A 25 26.51 -27.98 15.51
N LEU A 26 26.31 -29.18 16.06
CA LEU A 26 25.01 -29.63 16.56
C LEU A 26 24.50 -28.77 17.73
N VAL A 27 25.36 -28.50 18.73
CA VAL A 27 24.99 -27.65 19.87
C VAL A 27 24.63 -26.24 19.42
N TYR A 28 25.42 -25.65 18.51
CA TYR A 28 25.12 -24.35 17.93
C TYR A 28 23.77 -24.32 17.19
N GLY A 29 23.47 -25.34 16.38
CA GLY A 29 22.20 -25.47 15.69
C GLY A 29 21.00 -25.54 16.63
N ILE A 30 21.14 -26.28 17.74
CA ILE A 30 20.08 -26.37 18.77
C ILE A 30 19.85 -25.01 19.44
N ILE A 31 20.93 -24.30 19.81
CA ILE A 31 20.83 -22.96 20.43
C ILE A 31 20.16 -21.97 19.46
N ALA A 32 20.58 -21.94 18.19
CA ALA A 32 19.98 -21.08 17.18
C ALA A 32 18.48 -21.38 16.98
N PHE A 33 18.09 -22.66 16.99
CA PHE A 33 16.69 -23.08 16.90
C PHE A 33 15.86 -22.61 18.11
N ILE A 34 16.41 -22.69 19.32
CA ILE A 34 15.74 -22.19 20.53
C ILE A 34 15.51 -20.67 20.44
N PHE A 35 16.52 -19.90 20.00
CA PHE A 35 16.36 -18.45 19.84
C PHE A 35 15.32 -18.09 18.79
N MET A 36 15.22 -18.85 17.69
CA MET A 36 14.22 -18.63 16.65
C MET A 36 12.79 -18.89 17.14
N GLN A 37 12.60 -19.86 18.04
CA GLN A 37 11.29 -20.14 18.66
C GLN A 37 10.89 -19.12 19.73
N VAL A 38 11.86 -18.55 20.45
CA VAL A 38 11.60 -17.53 21.47
C VAL A 38 11.36 -16.15 20.84
N GLY A 39 12.04 -15.83 19.73
CA GLY A 39 11.88 -14.56 19.01
C GLY A 39 10.57 -14.40 18.22
N ASN A 40 9.89 -15.50 17.89
CA ASN A 40 8.68 -15.51 17.06
C ASN A 40 7.36 -15.58 17.85
N LYS A 41 7.37 -15.34 19.16
CA LYS A 41 6.12 -15.16 19.91
C LYS A 41 5.56 -13.77 19.63
N THR A 42 4.83 -13.63 18.53
CA THR A 42 3.89 -12.53 18.33
C THR A 42 2.98 -12.45 19.55
N THR A 43 3.12 -11.39 20.33
CA THR A 43 2.21 -11.07 21.43
C THR A 43 0.82 -10.88 20.83
N GLU A 44 -0.08 -11.81 21.10
CA GLU A 44 -1.48 -11.69 20.73
C GLU A 44 -2.05 -10.49 21.49
N ALA A 45 -2.45 -9.45 20.75
CA ALA A 45 -2.95 -8.22 21.35
C ALA A 45 -4.27 -8.50 22.07
N GLU A 46 -4.34 -8.20 23.37
CA GLU A 46 -5.59 -8.31 24.11
C GLU A 46 -6.67 -7.38 23.51
N PRO A 47 -7.93 -7.83 23.39
CA PRO A 47 -9.02 -7.01 22.89
C PRO A 47 -9.28 -5.84 23.84
N GLN A 48 -8.96 -4.62 23.42
CA GLN A 48 -9.24 -3.41 24.18
C GLN A 48 -10.72 -3.03 24.05
N ASN A 49 -11.41 -2.91 25.19
CA ASN A 49 -12.70 -2.25 25.27
C ASN A 49 -12.50 -0.74 25.14
N LEU A 50 -13.08 -0.14 24.10
CA LEU A 50 -13.10 1.31 23.91
C LEU A 50 -13.92 1.97 25.03
N ASN A 51 -13.27 2.78 25.86
CA ASN A 51 -13.94 3.61 26.87
C ASN A 51 -14.52 4.86 26.18
N ILE A 52 -15.84 4.95 26.09
CA ILE A 52 -16.60 5.98 25.37
C ILE A 52 -16.76 7.30 26.17
N ALA A 53 -15.96 7.54 27.20
CA ALA A 53 -16.19 8.63 28.17
C ALA A 53 -15.91 10.06 27.66
N PHE A 54 -15.30 10.25 26.49
CA PHE A 54 -14.99 11.59 25.96
C PHE A 54 -16.17 12.19 25.19
N ALA A 55 -17.19 12.63 25.92
CA ALA A 55 -18.38 13.25 25.33
C ALA A 55 -18.45 14.77 25.46
N ASN A 56 -17.60 15.46 26.23
CA ASN A 56 -17.60 16.94 26.27
C ASN A 56 -16.33 17.51 26.89
N VAL A 57 -15.43 18.07 26.08
CA VAL A 57 -14.36 18.96 26.55
C VAL A 57 -14.87 20.40 26.39
N PRO A 58 -14.93 21.21 27.45
CA PRO A 58 -15.38 22.60 27.34
C PRO A 58 -14.35 23.42 26.53
N PRO A 59 -14.81 24.42 25.74
CA PRO A 59 -13.92 25.25 24.95
C PRO A 59 -12.98 26.07 25.85
N VAL A 60 -11.71 26.15 25.45
CA VAL A 60 -10.68 26.92 26.16
C VAL A 60 -10.94 28.41 25.96
N SER A 61 -11.10 29.15 27.07
CA SER A 61 -11.18 30.61 27.08
C SER A 61 -9.77 31.20 27.10
N ILE A 62 -9.40 31.94 26.05
CA ILE A 62 -8.14 32.69 25.98
C ILE A 62 -8.46 34.14 26.38
N GLU A 63 -8.10 34.53 27.60
CA GLU A 63 -8.49 35.84 28.17
C GLU A 63 -7.55 36.99 27.80
N GLN A 64 -6.46 36.76 27.04
CA GLN A 64 -5.52 37.82 26.66
C GLN A 64 -5.11 37.73 25.20
N ALA A 65 -5.19 38.86 24.49
CA ALA A 65 -4.60 39.03 23.18
C ALA A 65 -3.07 38.96 23.30
N LEU A 66 -2.48 38.00 22.60
CA LEU A 66 -1.03 37.80 22.57
C LEU A 66 -0.38 38.94 21.78
N ASP A 67 0.54 39.65 22.45
CA ASP A 67 1.36 40.69 21.83
C ASP A 67 2.40 40.01 20.93
N LEU A 68 2.30 40.23 19.62
CA LEU A 68 2.95 39.42 18.57
C LEU A 68 4.41 39.82 18.26
N ASP A 69 4.97 40.81 18.95
CA ASP A 69 6.30 41.33 18.64
C ASP A 69 7.40 40.78 19.59
N GLY A 70 8.16 39.81 19.09
CA GLY A 70 9.55 39.57 19.53
C GLY A 70 9.78 38.56 20.66
N ALA A 71 8.77 37.85 21.15
CA ALA A 71 8.97 36.81 22.17
C ALA A 71 9.52 35.50 21.56
N GLN A 72 10.62 34.97 22.10
CA GLN A 72 11.02 33.59 21.84
C GLN A 72 10.02 32.65 22.52
N TYR A 73 9.21 31.96 21.72
CA TYR A 73 8.22 31.02 22.23
C TYR A 73 8.87 29.68 22.57
N THR A 74 8.66 29.21 23.80
CA THR A 74 8.85 27.81 24.15
C THR A 74 7.51 27.13 24.04
N TYR A 75 7.31 26.36 22.97
CA TYR A 75 6.09 25.56 22.80
C TYR A 75 6.14 24.38 23.77
N LEU A 76 5.25 24.37 24.75
CA LEU A 76 5.05 23.25 25.66
C LEU A 76 3.78 22.51 25.23
N LEU A 77 3.92 21.27 24.77
CA LEU A 77 2.75 20.43 24.48
C LEU A 77 2.16 19.96 25.82
N ASN A 78 1.10 20.62 26.26
CA ASN A 78 0.40 20.27 27.48
C ASN A 78 -0.71 19.25 27.16
N THR A 79 -0.36 17.96 27.15
CA THR A 79 -1.35 16.88 27.12
C THR A 79 -1.83 16.57 28.53
N ILE A 80 -2.99 15.93 28.67
CA ILE A 80 -3.58 15.56 29.98
C ILE A 80 -2.61 14.70 30.81
N ASP A 81 -1.77 13.92 30.12
CA ASP A 81 -0.77 13.03 30.71
C ASP A 81 0.67 13.61 30.67
N ASN A 82 0.83 14.83 30.15
CA ASN A 82 2.12 15.53 30.00
C ASN A 82 3.17 14.72 29.21
N ASP A 83 2.71 13.82 28.35
CA ASP A 83 3.51 12.94 27.47
C ASP A 83 3.00 13.01 26.03
N TYR A 84 3.81 12.55 25.07
CA TYR A 84 3.40 12.47 23.67
C TYR A 84 2.18 11.55 23.53
N PRO A 85 1.18 11.90 22.71
CA PRO A 85 0.04 11.03 22.48
C PRO A 85 0.56 9.70 21.89
N VAL A 86 0.50 8.64 22.68
CA VAL A 86 0.91 7.31 22.27
C VAL A 86 -0.16 6.80 21.30
N THR A 87 0.21 6.56 20.04
CA THR A 87 -0.69 5.95 19.07
C THR A 87 -1.17 4.60 19.58
N THR A 88 -2.48 4.36 19.52
CA THR A 88 -3.05 3.04 19.84
C THR A 88 -2.45 1.98 18.91
N SER A 89 -2.39 0.72 19.34
CA SER A 89 -1.90 -0.39 18.50
C SER A 89 -2.71 -0.60 17.21
N ALA A 90 -3.91 0.01 17.12
CA ALA A 90 -4.76 0.00 15.93
C ALA A 90 -4.39 1.09 14.90
N ALA A 91 -3.67 2.14 15.30
CA ALA A 91 -3.26 3.22 14.41
C ALA A 91 -1.96 2.85 13.70
N GLN A 92 -2.04 2.44 12.43
CA GLN A 92 -0.86 2.26 11.60
C GLN A 92 -0.30 3.62 11.18
N VAL A 93 0.86 3.99 11.72
CA VAL A 93 1.56 5.22 11.33
C VAL A 93 2.46 4.91 10.13
N PHE A 94 2.17 5.56 9.00
CA PHE A 94 3.00 5.47 7.81
C PHE A 94 3.92 6.69 7.76
N PHE A 95 5.24 6.46 7.85
CA PHE A 95 6.20 7.51 7.51
C PHE A 95 6.22 7.65 5.99
N VAL A 96 5.94 8.85 5.48
CA VAL A 96 6.03 9.18 4.06
C VAL A 96 7.32 9.95 3.83
N PRO A 97 8.48 9.27 3.65
CA PRO A 97 9.71 9.98 3.33
C PRO A 97 9.52 10.71 1.99
N VAL A 98 9.82 12.01 1.97
CA VAL A 98 9.93 12.76 0.71
C VAL A 98 11.19 12.27 0.01
N LYS A 99 11.05 11.24 -0.83
CA LYS A 99 12.16 10.77 -1.67
C LYS A 99 12.51 11.86 -2.68
N ASN A 100 13.80 12.07 -2.90
CA ASN A 100 14.26 12.96 -3.95
C ASN A 100 13.97 12.34 -5.32
N VAL A 101 13.56 13.19 -6.27
CA VAL A 101 13.32 12.79 -7.65
C VAL A 101 14.65 12.43 -8.33
N THR A 102 14.72 11.23 -8.89
CA THR A 102 15.90 10.73 -9.61
C THR A 102 15.73 10.90 -11.11
N LEU A 103 16.78 11.23 -11.87
CA LEU A 103 16.72 11.42 -13.34
C LEU A 103 16.14 10.23 -14.12
N SER A 104 16.08 9.04 -13.53
CA SER A 104 15.44 7.83 -14.08
C SER A 104 13.91 7.86 -14.05
N TYR A 105 13.28 8.86 -13.42
CA TYR A 105 11.83 8.91 -13.25
C TYR A 105 11.09 8.94 -14.60
N THR A 106 11.67 9.55 -15.63
CA THR A 106 11.04 9.70 -16.95
C THR A 106 10.74 8.34 -17.56
N LYS A 107 11.72 7.43 -17.60
CA LYS A 107 11.54 6.08 -18.14
C LYS A 107 10.49 5.28 -17.39
N GLN A 108 10.41 5.45 -16.07
CA GLN A 108 9.46 4.70 -15.25
C GLN A 108 8.05 5.27 -15.37
N ALA A 109 7.91 6.59 -15.37
CA ALA A 109 6.63 7.26 -15.61
C ALA A 109 6.10 6.98 -17.03
N ASP A 110 6.99 6.97 -18.04
CA ASP A 110 6.64 6.65 -19.42
C ASP A 110 6.18 5.18 -19.56
N ALA A 111 6.83 4.25 -18.85
CA ALA A 111 6.39 2.85 -18.82
C ALA A 111 4.98 2.72 -18.23
N ILE A 112 4.70 3.39 -17.10
CA ILE A 112 3.34 3.40 -16.51
C ILE A 112 2.33 3.99 -17.51
N ALA A 113 2.67 5.08 -18.17
CA ALA A 113 1.79 5.70 -19.17
C ALA A 113 1.54 4.79 -20.38
N GLN A 114 2.53 4.00 -20.82
CA GLN A 114 2.34 3.02 -21.90
C GLN A 114 1.33 1.92 -21.52
N GLU A 115 1.32 1.46 -20.27
CA GLU A 115 0.35 0.45 -19.80
C GLU A 115 -1.10 0.96 -19.86
N PHE A 116 -1.32 2.28 -19.68
CA PHE A 116 -2.62 2.92 -19.87
C PHE A 116 -2.86 3.37 -21.32
N GLY A 117 -2.01 2.95 -22.26
CA GLY A 117 -2.15 3.19 -23.69
C GLY A 117 -1.90 4.65 -24.11
N PHE A 118 -1.09 5.41 -23.38
CA PHE A 118 -0.64 6.72 -23.85
C PHE A 118 0.44 6.55 -24.92
N ASP A 119 0.32 7.31 -26.01
CA ASP A 119 1.40 7.44 -26.99
C ASP A 119 2.45 8.44 -26.45
N ILE A 120 3.58 7.91 -25.96
CA ILE A 120 4.65 8.69 -25.32
C ILE A 120 5.37 9.64 -26.31
N ASP A 121 5.31 9.33 -27.61
CA ASP A 121 5.92 10.19 -28.62
C ASP A 121 5.05 11.42 -28.90
N ALA A 122 3.73 11.27 -28.79
CA ALA A 122 2.76 12.35 -28.95
C ALA A 122 2.44 13.11 -27.66
N VAL A 123 2.30 12.41 -26.53
CA VAL A 123 1.90 12.97 -25.22
C VAL A 123 3.12 13.03 -24.31
N ARG A 124 3.67 14.24 -24.15
CA ARG A 124 4.78 14.48 -23.23
C ARG A 124 4.27 14.71 -21.80
N PRO A 125 4.98 14.20 -20.77
CA PRO A 125 4.62 14.44 -19.38
C PRO A 125 4.72 15.93 -19.06
N GLN A 126 3.65 16.47 -18.46
CA GLN A 126 3.64 17.82 -17.92
C GLN A 126 3.98 17.75 -16.43
N ARG A 127 4.94 18.55 -15.97
CA ARG A 127 5.20 18.66 -14.52
C ARG A 127 4.11 19.50 -13.88
N LEU A 128 3.37 18.92 -12.94
CA LEU A 128 2.42 19.65 -12.12
C LEU A 128 3.16 20.38 -10.99
N ASN A 129 4.12 19.70 -10.35
CA ASN A 129 4.97 20.24 -9.30
C ASN A 129 6.33 19.52 -9.28
N GLU A 130 7.13 19.73 -8.22
CA GLU A 130 8.45 19.10 -8.07
C GLU A 130 8.41 17.58 -7.88
N GLY A 131 7.25 17.00 -7.57
CA GLY A 131 7.06 15.59 -7.26
C GLY A 131 6.09 14.84 -8.14
N GLU A 132 5.37 15.50 -9.04
CA GLU A 132 4.26 14.90 -9.80
C GLU A 132 4.33 15.29 -11.27
N VAL A 133 4.02 14.30 -12.12
CA VAL A 133 3.85 14.48 -13.56
C VAL A 133 2.46 14.03 -13.98
N ILE A 134 1.92 14.69 -14.98
CA ILE A 134 0.61 14.40 -15.55
C ILE A 134 0.79 14.07 -17.03
N TYR A 135 0.23 12.94 -17.43
CA TYR A 135 -0.05 12.59 -18.81
C TYR A 135 -1.53 12.83 -19.04
N GLY A 136 -1.86 13.65 -20.04
CA GLY A 136 -3.24 13.97 -20.35
C GLY A 136 -3.43 14.09 -21.85
N ASP A 137 -4.47 13.43 -22.35
CA ASP A 137 -4.97 13.59 -23.70
C ASP A 137 -6.42 14.10 -23.64
N GLU A 138 -7.18 13.98 -24.73
CA GLU A 138 -8.59 14.40 -24.76
C GLU A 138 -9.52 13.49 -23.95
N THR A 139 -9.14 12.23 -23.71
CA THR A 139 -10.05 11.19 -23.18
C THR A 139 -9.66 10.66 -21.80
N LYS A 140 -8.41 10.78 -21.38
CA LYS A 140 -7.87 10.20 -20.15
C LYS A 140 -6.79 11.07 -19.52
N THR A 141 -6.52 10.80 -18.26
CA THR A 141 -5.51 11.47 -17.46
C THR A 141 -4.84 10.48 -16.53
N LEU A 142 -3.53 10.58 -16.43
CA LEU A 142 -2.69 9.80 -15.54
C LEU A 142 -1.80 10.75 -14.76
N GLU A 143 -1.95 10.75 -13.45
CA GLU A 143 -1.10 11.50 -12.53
C GLU A 143 -0.15 10.51 -11.86
N VAL A 144 1.16 10.79 -11.91
CA VAL A 144 2.20 9.94 -11.34
C VAL A 144 3.07 10.77 -10.39
N ASP A 145 3.16 10.33 -9.14
CA ASP A 145 4.15 10.83 -8.19
C ASP A 145 5.51 10.23 -8.55
N ILE A 146 6.44 11.04 -9.03
CA ILE A 146 7.76 10.61 -9.53
C ILE A 146 8.76 10.30 -8.41
N ARG A 147 8.36 10.42 -7.14
CA ARG A 147 9.18 10.09 -5.95
C ARG A 147 8.95 8.65 -5.50
N ASN A 148 7.71 8.17 -5.60
CA ASN A 148 7.29 6.85 -5.13
C ASN A 148 6.58 5.99 -6.20
N PHE A 149 6.29 6.56 -7.38
CA PHE A 149 5.55 5.96 -8.49
C PHE A 149 4.12 5.52 -8.12
N ASN A 150 3.54 6.14 -7.11
CA ASN A 150 2.09 6.11 -6.89
C ASN A 150 1.41 6.85 -8.04
N TYR A 151 0.27 6.36 -8.46
CA TYR A 151 -0.44 6.99 -9.58
C TYR A 151 -1.95 6.89 -9.43
N THR A 152 -2.61 7.80 -10.14
CA THR A 152 -4.05 7.81 -10.32
C THR A 152 -4.33 7.95 -11.81
N PHE A 153 -5.01 6.96 -12.37
CA PHE A 153 -5.49 6.94 -13.74
C PHE A 153 -7.01 7.18 -13.75
N THR A 154 -7.49 8.04 -14.64
CA THR A 154 -8.92 8.32 -14.80
C THR A 154 -9.24 8.62 -16.25
N VAL A 155 -10.26 7.96 -16.80
CA VAL A 155 -10.89 8.34 -18.06
C VAL A 155 -11.78 9.56 -17.81
N LYS A 156 -11.57 10.63 -18.59
CA LYS A 156 -12.36 11.87 -18.49
C LYS A 156 -13.81 11.57 -18.85
N SER A 157 -14.73 12.29 -18.21
CA SER A 157 -16.15 12.30 -18.54
C SER A 157 -16.34 12.77 -19.98
N SER A 158 -16.37 11.80 -20.89
CA SER A 158 -16.42 11.95 -22.34
C SER A 158 -17.53 11.05 -22.88
N PRO A 159 -18.01 11.27 -24.12
CA PRO A 159 -19.01 10.38 -24.74
C PRO A 159 -18.58 8.90 -24.72
N MET A 160 -17.27 8.64 -24.75
CA MET A 160 -16.70 7.29 -24.63
C MET A 160 -16.94 6.67 -23.25
N LEU A 161 -16.77 7.42 -22.15
CA LEU A 161 -17.07 6.91 -20.80
C LEU A 161 -18.57 6.63 -20.66
N GLN A 162 -19.40 7.50 -21.23
CA GLN A 162 -20.84 7.31 -21.25
C GLN A 162 -21.21 6.04 -22.04
N GLU A 163 -20.64 5.82 -23.22
CA GLU A 163 -20.84 4.59 -23.99
C GLU A 163 -20.37 3.34 -23.24
N LEU A 164 -19.22 3.40 -22.56
CA LEU A 164 -18.69 2.27 -21.78
C LEU A 164 -19.54 1.92 -20.55
N VAL A 165 -20.17 2.92 -19.93
CA VAL A 165 -21.02 2.77 -18.75
C VAL A 165 -22.46 2.40 -19.13
N GLU A 166 -22.96 2.94 -20.25
CA GLU A 166 -24.30 2.68 -20.79
C GLU A 166 -24.36 1.43 -21.66
N ALA A 167 -23.20 0.91 -22.10
CA ALA A 167 -23.06 -0.45 -22.60
C ALA A 167 -23.29 -1.43 -21.44
N THR A 168 -24.54 -1.48 -20.96
CA THR A 168 -25.02 -2.52 -20.06
C THR A 168 -24.63 -3.85 -20.67
N PRO A 169 -23.86 -4.69 -19.97
CA PRO A 169 -23.37 -5.89 -20.58
C PRO A 169 -24.57 -6.79 -20.90
N SER A 170 -24.67 -7.21 -22.16
CA SER A 170 -25.32 -8.49 -22.48
C SER A 170 -24.53 -9.67 -21.88
N ALA A 171 -23.33 -9.40 -21.37
CA ALA A 171 -22.44 -10.34 -20.72
C ALA A 171 -22.77 -10.50 -19.23
N ASP A 172 -22.75 -11.74 -18.76
CA ASP A 172 -22.84 -12.07 -17.35
C ASP A 172 -21.53 -11.65 -16.66
N VAL A 173 -21.53 -10.49 -16.01
CA VAL A 173 -20.37 -9.92 -15.31
C VAL A 173 -19.80 -10.90 -14.28
N VAL A 174 -20.64 -11.75 -13.68
CA VAL A 174 -20.23 -12.79 -12.73
C VAL A 174 -19.36 -13.85 -13.43
N SER A 175 -19.70 -14.22 -14.67
CA SER A 175 -18.94 -15.21 -15.44
C SER A 175 -17.57 -14.73 -15.91
N LEU A 176 -17.35 -13.40 -15.97
CA LEU A 176 -16.11 -12.79 -16.47
C LEU A 176 -15.18 -12.29 -15.36
N GLU A 177 -15.59 -12.43 -14.10
CA GLU A 177 -14.89 -11.90 -12.94
C GLU A 177 -13.40 -12.32 -12.87
N ASP A 178 -13.09 -13.60 -13.14
CA ASP A 178 -11.72 -14.10 -13.09
C ASP A 178 -10.84 -13.52 -14.22
N SER A 179 -11.42 -13.25 -15.38
CA SER A 179 -10.73 -12.57 -16.47
C SER A 179 -10.42 -11.12 -16.09
N TRP A 180 -11.38 -10.42 -15.49
CA TRP A 180 -11.22 -9.01 -15.11
C TRP A 180 -10.24 -8.84 -13.95
N LYS A 181 -10.25 -9.77 -12.98
CA LYS A 181 -9.20 -9.86 -11.95
C LYS A 181 -7.82 -9.99 -12.57
N SER A 182 -7.68 -10.83 -13.58
CA SER A 182 -6.40 -11.04 -14.27
C SER A 182 -5.92 -9.77 -14.99
N ILE A 183 -6.84 -9.03 -15.62
CA ILE A 183 -6.54 -7.73 -16.26
C ILE A 183 -6.05 -6.72 -15.21
N ALA A 184 -6.79 -6.58 -14.09
CA ALA A 184 -6.42 -5.66 -13.02
C ALA A 184 -5.07 -6.03 -12.37
N GLN A 185 -4.83 -7.31 -12.14
CA GLN A 185 -3.54 -7.81 -11.64
C GLN A 185 -2.39 -7.49 -12.59
N ASN A 186 -2.57 -7.70 -13.90
CA ASN A 186 -1.50 -7.49 -14.86
C ASN A 186 -1.05 -6.02 -14.88
N ILE A 187 -1.99 -5.07 -14.88
CA ILE A 187 -1.69 -3.63 -14.84
C ILE A 187 -0.84 -3.29 -13.60
N PHE A 188 -1.14 -3.93 -12.47
CA PHE A 188 -0.41 -3.69 -11.24
C PHE A 188 0.94 -4.41 -11.22
N LEU A 189 1.08 -5.61 -11.78
CA LEU A 189 2.36 -6.31 -11.90
C LEU A 189 3.39 -5.54 -12.75
N GLN A 190 2.93 -4.86 -13.80
CA GLN A 190 3.81 -4.08 -14.68
C GLN A 190 4.22 -2.74 -14.07
N SER A 191 3.50 -2.24 -13.05
CA SER A 191 3.84 -0.98 -12.40
C SER A 191 4.99 -1.13 -11.39
N PRO A 192 5.94 -0.18 -11.36
CA PRO A 192 6.87 -0.03 -10.24
C PRO A 192 6.10 0.02 -8.91
N GLY A 193 6.44 -0.87 -7.96
CA GLY A 193 5.78 -0.96 -6.65
C GLY A 193 4.46 -1.75 -6.61
N GLY A 194 3.93 -2.21 -7.75
CA GLY A 194 2.70 -3.02 -7.75
C GLY A 194 2.91 -4.48 -7.34
N ASN A 195 4.11 -5.03 -7.50
CA ASN A 195 4.47 -6.32 -6.90
C ASN A 195 4.33 -6.33 -5.37
N ASP A 196 4.65 -5.22 -4.70
CA ASP A 196 4.50 -5.08 -3.26
C ASP A 196 3.02 -5.02 -2.84
N VAL A 197 2.16 -4.48 -3.71
CA VAL A 197 0.71 -4.45 -3.51
C VAL A 197 0.11 -5.83 -3.67
N LEU A 198 0.56 -6.59 -4.69
CA LEU A 198 -0.01 -7.88 -5.08
C LEU A 198 0.51 -9.07 -4.26
N SER A 199 1.69 -8.94 -3.65
CA SER A 199 2.30 -10.02 -2.86
C SER A 199 1.46 -10.36 -1.62
N GLY A 200 0.67 -11.43 -1.71
CA GLY A 200 -0.23 -11.87 -0.64
C GLY A 200 -1.48 -11.00 -0.50
N ALA A 201 -1.86 -10.27 -1.55
CA ALA A 201 -3.03 -9.40 -1.51
C ALA A 201 -4.32 -10.20 -1.32
N THR A 202 -5.24 -9.66 -0.51
CA THR A 202 -6.64 -10.11 -0.55
C THR A 202 -7.37 -9.29 -1.60
N ILE A 203 -8.00 -9.97 -2.54
CA ILE A 203 -8.73 -9.34 -3.65
C ILE A 203 -10.21 -9.36 -3.30
N ASN A 204 -10.84 -8.19 -3.38
CA ASN A 204 -12.27 -8.04 -3.22
C ASN A 204 -12.88 -7.45 -4.48
N VAL A 205 -14.05 -7.96 -4.88
CA VAL A 205 -14.77 -7.49 -6.06
C VAL A 205 -16.02 -6.76 -5.58
N VAL A 206 -16.19 -5.52 -6.03
CA VAL A 206 -17.32 -4.66 -5.70
C VAL A 206 -18.01 -4.24 -6.99
N TYR A 207 -19.29 -4.57 -7.10
CA TYR A 207 -20.14 -4.16 -8.20
C TYR A 207 -20.54 -2.70 -8.02
N VAL A 208 -20.38 -1.90 -9.08
CA VAL A 208 -20.65 -0.46 -9.02
C VAL A 208 -21.53 0.01 -10.18
N SER A 209 -22.34 1.02 -9.91
CA SER A 209 -22.98 1.88 -10.90
C SER A 209 -22.22 3.20 -11.00
N TYR A 210 -22.32 3.88 -12.14
CA TYR A 210 -21.71 5.19 -12.34
C TYR A 210 -22.79 6.25 -12.49
N ASP A 211 -22.74 7.27 -11.64
CA ASP A 211 -23.63 8.42 -11.73
C ASP A 211 -23.01 9.48 -12.63
N LEU A 212 -23.57 9.65 -13.84
CA LEU A 212 -23.13 10.66 -14.82
C LEU A 212 -23.31 12.10 -14.32
N SER A 213 -24.20 12.35 -13.36
CA SER A 213 -24.49 13.69 -12.84
C SER A 213 -23.42 14.17 -11.87
N TYR A 214 -22.92 13.25 -11.03
CA TYR A 214 -21.89 13.54 -10.03
C TYR A 214 -20.50 13.04 -10.41
N GLY A 215 -20.39 12.25 -11.47
CA GLY A 215 -19.14 11.68 -11.96
C GLY A 215 -18.52 10.64 -11.03
N ASN A 216 -19.34 9.95 -10.23
CA ASN A 216 -18.88 9.07 -9.14
C ASN A 216 -19.42 7.64 -9.29
N TYR A 217 -18.62 6.67 -8.85
CA TYR A 217 -19.04 5.28 -8.73
C TYR A 217 -19.69 5.01 -7.38
N THR A 218 -20.82 4.31 -7.37
CA THR A 218 -21.53 3.90 -6.15
C THR A 218 -21.65 2.38 -6.10
N PRO A 219 -21.36 1.73 -4.95
CA PRO A 219 -21.63 0.31 -4.77
C PRO A 219 -23.12 0.00 -4.97
N ILE A 220 -23.40 -1.14 -5.59
CA ILE A 220 -24.77 -1.63 -5.79
C ILE A 220 -24.95 -3.01 -5.16
N ASP A 221 -26.17 -3.32 -4.74
CA ASP A 221 -26.55 -4.65 -4.27
C ASP A 221 -26.80 -5.61 -5.45
N ASP A 222 -26.64 -6.91 -5.21
CA ASP A 222 -26.73 -8.03 -6.18
C ASP A 222 -27.97 -8.07 -7.10
N GLN A 223 -29.01 -7.29 -6.81
CA GLN A 223 -30.25 -7.24 -7.60
C GLN A 223 -30.22 -6.26 -8.77
N THR A 224 -29.21 -5.39 -8.83
CA THR A 224 -29.07 -4.39 -9.91
C THR A 224 -27.95 -4.81 -10.86
N GLN A 225 -28.15 -4.63 -12.17
CA GLN A 225 -27.09 -4.93 -13.14
C GLN A 225 -25.93 -3.93 -12.98
N PRO A 226 -24.69 -4.39 -12.71
CA PRO A 226 -23.54 -3.51 -12.62
C PRO A 226 -23.19 -2.87 -13.96
N GLN A 227 -22.82 -1.60 -13.90
CA GLN A 227 -22.26 -0.88 -15.05
C GLN A 227 -20.73 -0.96 -15.07
N ALA A 228 -20.11 -1.21 -13.93
CA ALA A 228 -18.68 -1.45 -13.82
C ALA A 228 -18.38 -2.34 -12.60
N VAL A 229 -17.17 -2.88 -12.58
CA VAL A 229 -16.65 -3.66 -11.46
C VAL A 229 -15.39 -3.00 -10.93
N ARG A 230 -15.37 -2.81 -9.62
CA ARG A 230 -14.20 -2.36 -8.90
C ARG A 230 -13.51 -3.57 -8.27
N ILE A 231 -12.22 -3.71 -8.52
CA ILE A 231 -11.36 -4.75 -7.98
C ILE A 231 -10.41 -4.08 -6.99
N ASP A 232 -10.61 -4.37 -5.72
CA ASP A 232 -9.84 -3.84 -4.60
C ASP A 232 -8.71 -4.81 -4.23
N PHE A 233 -7.53 -4.25 -3.95
CA PHE A 233 -6.34 -5.00 -3.55
C PHE A 233 -5.90 -4.55 -2.15
N PHE A 234 -6.11 -5.42 -1.16
CA PHE A 234 -5.68 -5.20 0.22
C PHE A 234 -4.33 -5.87 0.45
N LYS A 235 -3.39 -5.18 1.10
CA LYS A 235 -2.10 -5.78 1.44
C LYS A 235 -2.27 -6.84 2.52
N LYS A 236 -1.43 -7.87 2.49
CA LYS A 236 -1.44 -8.97 3.47
C LYS A 236 -1.40 -8.51 4.95
N ASP A 237 -0.67 -7.42 5.20
CA ASP A 237 -0.46 -6.89 6.55
C ASP A 237 -1.48 -5.81 6.95
N ASP A 238 -2.46 -5.51 6.10
CA ASP A 238 -3.56 -4.62 6.43
C ASP A 238 -4.62 -5.44 7.17
N LEU A 239 -4.54 -5.43 8.51
CA LEU A 239 -5.47 -6.05 9.45
C LEU A 239 -6.85 -5.38 9.42
N LEU A 240 -7.52 -5.36 8.27
CA LEU A 240 -8.92 -4.95 8.15
C LEU A 240 -9.78 -6.17 7.83
N PRO A 241 -10.26 -6.91 8.86
CA PRO A 241 -11.06 -8.11 8.65
C PRO A 241 -12.51 -7.83 8.23
N ILE A 242 -12.93 -6.55 8.14
CA ILE A 242 -14.30 -6.17 7.77
C ILE A 242 -14.25 -5.06 6.73
N VAL A 243 -14.48 -5.43 5.48
CA VAL A 243 -14.73 -4.49 4.37
C VAL A 243 -16.23 -4.25 4.33
N SER A 244 -16.67 -3.00 4.51
CA SER A 244 -18.08 -2.68 4.27
C SER A 244 -18.31 -2.67 2.75
N PRO A 245 -19.32 -3.39 2.22
CA PRO A 245 -19.65 -3.32 0.80
C PRO A 245 -20.14 -1.92 0.40
N TYR A 246 -20.59 -1.11 1.35
CA TYR A 246 -21.15 0.23 1.12
C TYR A 246 -20.11 1.34 1.02
N PHE A 247 -18.86 1.09 1.41
CA PHE A 247 -17.81 2.11 1.39
C PHE A 247 -16.51 1.56 0.82
N PHE A 248 -15.93 2.29 -0.13
CA PHE A 248 -14.61 1.94 -0.66
C PHE A 248 -13.54 2.12 0.42
N THR A 249 -12.97 1.02 0.89
CA THR A 249 -11.93 1.04 1.93
C THR A 249 -10.52 0.83 1.38
N SER A 250 -10.39 0.27 0.17
CA SER A 250 -9.09 0.06 -0.45
C SER A 250 -8.55 1.34 -1.10
N GLN A 251 -7.27 1.61 -0.86
CA GLN A 251 -6.51 2.66 -1.56
C GLN A 251 -5.89 2.17 -2.87
N ASN A 252 -5.84 0.85 -3.10
CA ASN A 252 -5.34 0.24 -4.33
C ASN A 252 -6.50 -0.46 -5.03
N TYR A 253 -6.88 0.03 -6.20
CA TYR A 253 -8.06 -0.48 -6.90
C TYR A 253 -8.00 -0.20 -8.39
N ALA A 254 -8.67 -1.05 -9.17
CA ALA A 254 -8.95 -0.83 -10.57
C ALA A 254 -10.47 -0.94 -10.80
N ILE A 255 -11.03 -0.03 -11.58
CA ILE A 255 -12.42 -0.06 -12.03
C ILE A 255 -12.43 -0.40 -13.51
N LEU A 256 -13.14 -1.47 -13.85
CA LEU A 256 -13.30 -1.97 -15.20
C LEU A 256 -14.74 -1.78 -15.64
N ALA A 257 -14.92 -1.19 -16.82
CA ALA A 257 -16.21 -1.11 -17.50
C ALA A 257 -16.30 -2.19 -18.58
N PRO A 258 -17.43 -2.88 -18.72
CA PRO A 258 -17.63 -3.89 -19.74
C PRO A 258 -17.64 -3.30 -21.15
N LEU A 259 -17.02 -4.01 -22.07
CA LEU A 259 -17.29 -3.96 -23.50
C LEU A 259 -18.02 -5.24 -23.88
N THR A 260 -18.68 -5.25 -25.03
CA THR A 260 -19.50 -6.36 -25.56
C THR A 260 -18.90 -7.77 -25.42
N SER A 261 -17.57 -7.91 -25.35
CA SER A 261 -16.87 -9.18 -25.09
C SER A 261 -15.64 -9.08 -24.18
N ASP A 262 -15.31 -7.90 -23.65
CA ASP A 262 -14.07 -7.66 -22.89
C ASP A 262 -14.30 -6.60 -21.81
N ALA A 263 -13.27 -6.12 -21.13
CA ALA A 263 -13.37 -4.97 -20.24
C ALA A 263 -12.24 -3.96 -20.45
N THR A 264 -12.56 -2.69 -20.25
CA THR A 264 -11.57 -1.60 -20.29
C THR A 264 -11.45 -0.95 -18.93
N VAL A 265 -10.22 -0.63 -18.54
CA VAL A 265 -9.97 0.09 -17.30
C VAL A 265 -10.36 1.55 -17.47
N VAL A 266 -11.30 1.99 -16.65
CA VAL A 266 -11.82 3.38 -16.65
C VAL A 266 -11.22 4.20 -15.52
N GLN A 267 -10.80 3.54 -14.44
CA GLN A 267 -10.11 4.18 -13.32
C GLN A 267 -9.14 3.18 -12.69
N ALA A 268 -7.96 3.63 -12.28
CA ALA A 268 -7.04 2.80 -11.51
C ALA A 268 -6.22 3.66 -10.56
N GLN A 269 -5.88 3.12 -9.40
CA GLN A 269 -5.08 3.83 -8.40
C GLN A 269 -4.16 2.86 -7.68
N ILE A 270 -2.90 3.26 -7.53
CA ILE A 270 -1.94 2.64 -6.62
C ILE A 270 -1.42 3.69 -5.65
N LYS A 271 -1.52 3.39 -4.36
CA LYS A 271 -0.94 4.16 -3.26
C LYS A 271 -0.17 3.21 -2.35
N THR A 272 1.13 3.11 -2.61
CA THR A 272 2.05 2.27 -1.86
C THR A 272 3.00 3.13 -1.05
N TYR A 273 2.90 3.00 0.28
CA TYR A 273 3.86 3.55 1.22
C TYR A 273 4.57 2.40 1.94
N PRO A 274 5.91 2.42 2.04
CA PRO A 274 6.64 1.41 2.79
C PRO A 274 6.31 1.50 4.28
N LYS A 275 6.11 0.36 4.95
CA LYS A 275 5.91 0.33 6.41
C LYS A 275 7.24 0.63 7.11
N LEU A 276 7.22 1.54 8.08
CA LEU A 276 8.38 1.80 8.92
C LEU A 276 8.45 0.71 10.00
N LEU A 277 9.25 -0.33 9.77
CA LEU A 277 9.42 -1.44 10.73
C LEU A 277 10.25 -1.05 11.96
N ALA A 278 10.96 0.08 11.90
CA ALA A 278 11.84 0.57 12.95
C ALA A 278 11.49 2.03 13.29
N GLY A 279 10.70 2.22 14.35
CA GLY A 279 10.55 3.52 15.02
C GLY A 279 9.12 3.88 15.38
N ALA A 280 8.93 4.48 16.55
CA ALA A 280 7.76 5.31 16.83
C ALA A 280 7.84 6.51 15.88
N GLY A 281 6.84 6.67 15.00
CA GLY A 281 6.79 7.78 14.06
C GLY A 281 6.72 9.10 14.81
N MET A 282 7.81 9.87 14.81
CA MET A 282 7.76 11.25 15.30
C MET A 282 7.06 12.10 14.25
N TYR A 283 5.95 12.72 14.63
CA TYR A 283 5.31 13.76 13.83
C TYR A 283 6.26 14.95 13.70
N PRO A 284 6.55 15.44 12.49
CA PRO A 284 7.16 16.76 12.35
C PRO A 284 6.12 17.80 12.77
N LEU A 285 6.38 18.49 13.88
CA LEU A 285 5.71 19.74 14.21
C LEU A 285 6.28 20.80 13.26
N ILE A 286 5.45 21.31 12.35
CA ILE A 286 5.74 22.49 11.53
C ILE A 286 5.35 23.73 12.34
#